data_AF-A0A9P5YWR0-F1
#
_entry.id   AF-A0A9P5YWR0-F1
#
_cell.length_a   1.000
_cell.length_b   1.000
_cell.length_c   1.000
_cell.angle_alpha   90.00
_cell.angle_beta   90.00
_cell.angle_gamma   90.00
#
_symmetry.space_group_name_H-M   'P 1'
#
loop_
_entity.id
_entity.type
_entity.pdbx_description
1 polymer ?
#
loop_
_entity_poly.entity_id
_entity_poly.type
_entity_poly.pdbx_seq_one_letter_code
_entity_poly.pdbx_strand_id
1 'polypeptide(L)'
;MSQPEWSSPYSGYLQRAQPYPNPHSYTPEHKLLKLLGLRNAPTEPEGLSLVIFSDRVAIDTKGNIAILAQADYDGLTRLAETVQTLPETGSFRNQWRVRHDITSRPVDRVLYAASSPLSDRPAENYREEFKETSVYGFDKQKVQLQKPVEGYQTLPAALWELTGLVLEARETPGPKDEVVLQRVREILGDVF
;
A
#
# COMPACT_ATOMS: atom_id res chain seq x y z
N MET A 1 14.21 -5.29 27.46
CA MET A 1 13.50 -5.92 26.33
C MET A 1 13.95 -5.20 25.07
N SER A 2 14.47 -5.90 24.07
CA SER A 2 14.84 -5.31 22.78
C SER A 2 13.57 -4.79 22.09
N GLN A 3 13.64 -3.61 21.49
CA GLN A 3 12.53 -3.12 20.66
C GLN A 3 12.38 -4.01 19.42
N PRO A 4 11.15 -4.27 18.95
CA PRO A 4 10.94 -5.01 17.72
C PRO A 4 11.52 -4.20 16.55
N GLU A 5 12.33 -4.84 15.72
CA GLU A 5 12.87 -4.24 14.50
C GLU A 5 12.06 -4.72 13.31
N TRP A 6 11.55 -3.79 12.50
CA TRP A 6 10.82 -4.14 11.29
C TRP A 6 11.73 -4.88 10.32
N SER A 7 11.27 -6.02 9.83
CA SER A 7 11.96 -6.78 8.80
C SER A 7 10.94 -7.47 7.89
N SER A 8 11.33 -7.65 6.64
CA SER A 8 10.58 -8.42 5.65
C SER A 8 11.56 -9.14 4.72
N PRO A 9 11.34 -10.42 4.39
CA PRO A 9 12.09 -11.08 3.32
C PRO A 9 11.87 -10.41 1.95
N TYR A 10 10.81 -9.62 1.79
CA TYR A 10 10.49 -8.88 0.57
C TYR A 10 10.97 -7.43 0.61
N SER A 11 11.62 -6.99 1.68
CA SER A 11 12.30 -5.68 1.68
C SER A 11 13.30 -5.61 0.53
N GLY A 12 13.46 -4.45 -0.09
CA GLY A 12 14.32 -4.30 -1.25
C GLY A 12 13.71 -4.77 -2.58
N TYR A 13 12.39 -5.02 -2.64
CA TYR A 13 11.76 -5.62 -3.82
C TYR A 13 11.85 -4.74 -5.07
N LEU A 14 11.80 -3.41 -4.93
CA LEU A 14 11.93 -2.49 -6.06
C LEU A 14 13.37 -2.46 -6.62
N GLN A 15 14.38 -2.67 -5.78
CA GLN A 15 15.78 -2.76 -6.19
C GLN A 15 16.07 -4.07 -6.93
N ARG A 16 15.34 -5.15 -6.61
CA ARG A 16 15.39 -6.43 -7.34
C ARG A 16 14.53 -6.45 -8.60
N ALA A 17 13.58 -5.53 -8.73
CA ALA A 17 12.67 -5.47 -9.86
C ALA A 17 13.40 -5.05 -11.15
N GLN A 18 12.86 -5.48 -12.29
CA GLN A 18 13.36 -5.07 -13.60
C GLN A 18 12.71 -3.75 -14.00
N PRO A 19 13.46 -2.73 -14.42
CA PRO A 19 12.86 -1.52 -14.99
C PRO A 19 11.97 -1.86 -16.19
N TYR A 20 10.82 -1.20 -16.30
CA TYR A 20 9.97 -1.39 -17.48
C TYR A 20 10.68 -0.84 -18.73
N PRO A 21 10.78 -1.59 -19.85
CA PRO A 21 11.65 -1.22 -20.98
C PRO A 21 11.37 0.16 -21.60
N ASN A 22 10.11 0.57 -21.64
CA ASN A 22 9.70 1.91 -22.08
C ASN A 22 8.56 2.41 -21.18
N PRO A 23 8.86 3.17 -20.10
CA PRO A 23 7.86 3.57 -19.11
C PRO A 23 6.66 4.31 -19.71
N HIS A 24 6.88 5.21 -20.68
CA HIS A 24 5.80 5.98 -21.29
C HIS A 24 4.93 5.18 -22.25
N SER A 25 5.33 3.96 -22.63
CA SER A 25 4.49 3.03 -23.40
C SER A 25 3.55 2.19 -22.53
N TYR A 26 3.78 2.15 -21.22
CA TYR A 26 2.88 1.45 -20.31
C TYR A 26 1.59 2.27 -20.11
N THR A 27 0.46 1.60 -20.29
CA THR A 27 -0.87 2.14 -20.02
C THR A 27 -1.46 1.36 -18.86
N PRO A 28 -1.51 1.95 -17.65
CA PRO A 28 -2.18 1.33 -16.52
C PRO A 28 -3.63 0.98 -16.86
N GLU A 29 -4.05 -0.25 -16.55
CA GLU A 29 -5.44 -0.68 -16.74
C GLU A 29 -6.12 -0.88 -15.39
N HIS A 30 -7.31 -0.28 -15.21
CA HIS A 30 -8.07 -0.39 -13.96
C HIS A 30 -8.34 -1.85 -13.57
N LYS A 31 -8.74 -2.68 -14.55
CA LYS A 31 -9.02 -4.11 -14.35
C LYS A 31 -7.87 -4.94 -13.80
N LEU A 32 -6.63 -4.46 -13.98
CA LEU A 32 -5.41 -5.14 -13.54
C LEU A 32 -4.97 -4.70 -12.14
N LEU A 33 -5.58 -3.68 -11.53
CA LEU A 33 -5.22 -3.22 -10.18
C LEU A 33 -5.35 -4.37 -9.18
N LYS A 34 -4.33 -4.51 -8.33
CA LYS A 34 -4.27 -5.58 -7.33
C LYS A 34 -4.05 -5.06 -5.93
N LEU A 35 -3.07 -4.19 -5.75
CA LEU A 35 -2.71 -3.59 -4.46
C LEU A 35 -2.42 -2.10 -4.66
N LEU A 36 -2.92 -1.28 -3.75
CA LEU A 36 -2.69 0.15 -3.71
C LEU A 36 -2.28 0.57 -2.30
N GLY A 37 -1.22 1.37 -2.23
CA GLY A 37 -0.70 1.99 -1.03
C GLY A 37 -0.82 3.51 -1.12
N LEU A 38 -1.57 4.11 -0.18
CA LEU A 38 -1.73 5.55 -0.06
C LEU A 38 -1.28 6.03 1.31
N ARG A 39 -0.89 7.30 1.38
CA ARG A 39 -0.56 8.00 2.63
C ARG A 39 -1.35 9.30 2.69
N ASN A 40 -2.16 9.44 3.72
CA ASN A 40 -2.80 10.70 4.06
C ASN A 40 -2.00 11.38 5.17
N ALA A 41 -1.42 12.54 4.87
CA ALA A 41 -0.73 13.39 5.83
C ALA A 41 -1.19 14.86 5.67
N PRO A 42 -1.04 15.72 6.70
CA PRO A 42 -1.47 17.12 6.60
C PRO A 42 -0.88 17.89 5.40
N THR A 43 0.35 17.59 5.01
CA THR A 43 1.04 18.22 3.87
C THR A 43 0.85 17.49 2.55
N GLU A 44 0.23 16.31 2.58
CA GLU A 44 -0.01 15.46 1.40
C GLU A 44 -1.27 14.62 1.67
N PRO A 45 -2.47 15.20 1.52
CA PRO A 45 -3.71 14.54 1.89
C PRO A 45 -4.04 13.34 1.00
N GLU A 46 -3.45 13.22 -0.18
CA GLU A 46 -3.77 12.23 -1.22
C GLU A 46 -2.50 11.56 -1.78
N GLY A 47 -1.54 11.23 -0.91
CA GLY A 47 -0.21 10.78 -1.32
C GLY A 47 -0.20 9.35 -1.86
N LEU A 48 0.03 9.18 -3.16
CA LEU A 48 0.33 7.87 -3.75
C LEU A 48 1.68 7.36 -3.24
N SER A 49 1.72 6.12 -2.77
CA SER A 49 2.96 5.45 -2.35
C SER A 49 3.34 4.32 -3.30
N LEU A 50 2.39 3.44 -3.64
CA LEU A 50 2.64 2.27 -4.47
C LEU A 50 1.35 1.82 -5.17
N VAL A 51 1.46 1.38 -6.42
CA VAL A 51 0.45 0.58 -7.12
C VAL A 51 1.09 -0.70 -7.60
N ILE A 52 0.40 -1.85 -7.44
CA ILE A 52 0.78 -3.12 -8.04
C ILE A 52 -0.39 -3.66 -8.88
N PHE A 53 -0.06 -4.13 -10.07
CA PHE A 53 -0.96 -4.72 -11.04
C PHE A 53 -0.79 -6.25 -11.09
N SER A 54 -1.81 -6.96 -11.57
CA SER A 54 -1.85 -8.42 -11.63
C SER A 54 -0.86 -9.04 -12.63
N ASP A 55 -0.31 -8.24 -13.54
CA ASP A 55 0.77 -8.61 -14.46
C ASP A 55 2.18 -8.42 -13.86
N ARG A 56 2.25 -8.11 -12.54
CA ARG A 56 3.45 -7.84 -11.75
C ARG A 56 4.10 -6.48 -12.01
N VAL A 57 3.46 -5.61 -12.76
CA VAL A 57 3.93 -4.23 -12.88
C VAL A 57 3.65 -3.50 -11.56
N ALA A 58 4.62 -2.71 -11.11
CA ALA A 58 4.50 -1.82 -9.97
C ALA A 58 4.85 -0.39 -10.39
N ILE A 59 4.14 0.57 -9.81
CA ILE A 59 4.38 2.01 -9.99
C ILE A 59 4.55 2.65 -8.61
N ASP A 60 5.67 3.34 -8.41
CA ASP A 60 6.00 3.98 -7.14
C ASP A 60 5.53 5.46 -7.05
N THR A 61 5.86 6.13 -5.95
CA THR A 61 5.49 7.54 -5.70
C THR A 61 6.07 8.54 -6.72
N LYS A 62 7.11 8.14 -7.46
CA LYS A 62 7.76 8.96 -8.49
C LYS A 62 7.25 8.65 -9.88
N GLY A 63 6.40 7.64 -10.05
CA GLY A 63 5.97 7.17 -11.37
C GLY A 63 7.00 6.26 -12.04
N ASN A 64 7.99 5.74 -11.29
CA ASN A 64 8.88 4.72 -11.84
C ASN A 64 8.08 3.44 -12.03
N ILE A 65 8.24 2.82 -13.20
CA ILE A 65 7.56 1.58 -13.56
C ILE A 65 8.56 0.44 -13.51
N ALA A 66 8.26 -0.59 -12.72
CA ALA A 66 9.09 -1.76 -12.58
C ALA A 66 8.27 -3.04 -12.67
N ILE A 67 8.87 -4.11 -13.18
CA ILE A 67 8.30 -5.45 -13.23
C ILE A 67 8.88 -6.22 -12.04
N LEU A 68 8.02 -6.57 -11.10
CA LEU A 68 8.44 -7.28 -9.89
C LEU A 68 8.91 -8.69 -10.19
N ALA A 69 9.93 -9.14 -9.45
CA ALA A 69 10.29 -10.55 -9.41
C ALA A 69 9.08 -11.37 -8.92
N GLN A 70 8.88 -12.57 -9.48
CA GLN A 70 7.71 -13.40 -9.16
C GLN A 70 7.58 -13.65 -7.65
N ALA A 71 8.69 -13.99 -6.99
CA ALA A 71 8.71 -14.26 -5.55
C ALA A 71 8.30 -13.04 -4.71
N ASP A 72 8.70 -11.83 -5.11
CA ASP A 72 8.33 -10.60 -4.43
C ASP A 72 6.85 -10.29 -4.63
N TYR A 73 6.35 -10.37 -5.87
CA TYR A 73 4.94 -10.17 -6.18
C TYR A 73 4.03 -11.14 -5.40
N ASP A 74 4.37 -12.43 -5.39
CA ASP A 74 3.61 -13.46 -4.67
C ASP A 74 3.64 -13.19 -3.16
N GLY A 75 4.78 -12.74 -2.64
CA GLY A 75 4.96 -12.37 -1.23
C GLY A 75 4.10 -11.20 -0.80
N LEU A 76 4.17 -10.09 -1.52
CA LEU A 76 3.37 -8.89 -1.32
C LEU A 76 1.87 -9.19 -1.41
N THR A 77 1.47 -9.98 -2.41
CA THR A 77 0.06 -10.37 -2.59
C THR A 77 -0.43 -11.26 -1.45
N ARG A 78 0.36 -12.24 -1.02
CA ARG A 78 0.00 -13.12 0.12
C ARG A 78 -0.09 -12.35 1.43
N LEU A 79 0.79 -11.37 1.65
CA LEU A 79 0.69 -10.46 2.80
C LEU A 79 -0.61 -9.67 2.74
N ALA A 80 -0.95 -9.11 1.58
CA ALA A 80 -2.20 -8.37 1.39
C ALA A 80 -3.44 -9.25 1.65
N GLU A 81 -3.45 -10.48 1.16
CA GLU A 81 -4.50 -11.47 1.42
C GLU A 81 -4.61 -11.80 2.91
N THR A 82 -3.48 -11.98 3.59
CA THR A 82 -3.47 -12.21 5.05
C THR A 82 -4.05 -11.02 5.80
N VAL A 83 -3.71 -9.79 5.39
CA VAL A 83 -4.28 -8.56 5.95
C VAL A 83 -5.81 -8.52 5.79
N GLN A 84 -6.36 -9.06 4.69
CA GLN A 84 -7.81 -9.12 4.49
C GLN A 84 -8.55 -10.07 5.44
N THR A 85 -7.83 -10.96 6.12
CA THR A 85 -8.41 -11.87 7.13
C THR A 85 -8.40 -11.28 8.53
N LEU A 86 -7.77 -10.11 8.72
CA LEU A 86 -7.74 -9.43 10.00
C LEU A 86 -9.13 -8.91 10.38
N PRO A 87 -9.44 -8.83 11.68
CA PRO A 87 -10.70 -8.26 12.13
C PRO A 87 -10.82 -6.79 11.73
N GLU A 88 -12.05 -6.36 11.46
CA GLU A 88 -12.35 -4.95 11.28
C GLU A 88 -12.19 -4.20 12.61
N THR A 89 -11.63 -3.00 12.57
CA THR A 89 -11.40 -2.19 13.78
C THR A 89 -12.64 -1.40 14.21
N GLY A 90 -13.70 -1.36 13.39
CA GLY A 90 -14.86 -0.48 13.56
C GLY A 90 -14.53 1.02 13.49
N SER A 91 -13.28 1.37 13.19
CA SER A 91 -12.82 2.76 13.08
C SER A 91 -12.87 3.23 11.64
N PHE A 92 -12.88 4.55 11.45
CA PHE A 92 -12.81 5.18 10.12
C PHE A 92 -11.69 4.56 9.27
N ARG A 93 -12.01 4.14 8.02
CA ARG A 93 -11.08 3.49 7.07
C ARG A 93 -10.38 2.25 7.63
N ASN A 94 -11.06 1.49 8.50
CA ASN A 94 -10.54 0.26 9.13
C ASN A 94 -9.15 0.46 9.75
N GLN A 95 -9.01 1.56 10.51
CA GLN A 95 -7.72 2.05 10.97
C GLN A 95 -7.23 1.34 12.23
N TRP A 96 -6.04 0.74 12.13
CA TRP A 96 -5.23 0.22 13.23
C TRP A 96 -4.33 1.33 13.76
N ARG A 97 -4.49 1.72 15.02
CA ARG A 97 -3.80 2.89 15.58
C ARG A 97 -2.61 2.47 16.43
N VAL A 98 -1.41 2.77 15.97
CA VAL A 98 -0.19 2.58 16.77
C VAL A 98 -0.13 3.66 17.86
N ARG A 99 0.29 3.26 19.06
CA ARG A 99 0.45 4.15 20.21
C ARG A 99 1.67 5.06 20.02
N HIS A 100 1.44 6.36 20.14
CA HIS A 100 2.46 7.40 20.12
C HIS A 100 2.20 8.44 21.20
N ASP A 101 3.24 9.17 21.60
CA ASP A 101 3.15 10.24 22.61
C ASP A 101 2.54 11.54 22.06
N ILE A 102 2.51 11.69 20.73
CA ILE A 102 1.97 12.87 20.04
C ILE A 102 0.77 12.51 19.16
N THR A 103 -0.09 13.50 18.95
CA THR A 103 -1.23 13.45 18.02
C THR A 103 -0.81 13.90 16.61
N SER A 104 -1.72 13.78 15.63
CA SER A 104 -1.53 14.20 14.23
C SER A 104 -0.46 13.43 13.44
N ARG A 105 -0.57 12.10 13.44
CA ARG A 105 0.28 11.23 12.60
C ARG A 105 -0.40 10.90 11.26
N PRO A 106 0.38 10.56 10.22
CA PRO A 106 -0.17 10.10 8.95
C PRO A 106 -0.99 8.81 9.06
N VAL A 107 -1.88 8.62 8.10
CA VAL A 107 -2.63 7.37 7.90
C VAL A 107 -2.12 6.71 6.63
N ASP A 108 -1.57 5.51 6.76
CA ASP A 108 -1.12 4.69 5.66
C ASP A 108 -2.24 3.70 5.31
N ARG A 109 -2.82 3.83 4.12
CA ARG A 109 -3.94 3.01 3.65
C ARG A 109 -3.41 1.94 2.71
N VAL A 110 -3.84 0.70 2.95
CA VAL A 110 -3.62 -0.43 2.06
C VAL A 110 -4.96 -0.87 1.52
N LEU A 111 -5.12 -0.78 0.20
CA LEU A 111 -6.32 -1.19 -0.52
C LEU A 111 -5.98 -2.41 -1.37
N TYR A 112 -6.74 -3.48 -1.19
CA TYR A 112 -6.59 -4.71 -1.96
C TYR A 112 -7.84 -4.97 -2.79
N ALA A 113 -7.65 -5.29 -4.08
CA ALA A 113 -8.76 -5.56 -4.99
C ALA A 113 -9.58 -6.77 -4.50
N ALA A 114 -10.89 -6.58 -4.35
CA ALA A 114 -11.81 -7.61 -3.86
C ALA A 114 -12.06 -8.73 -4.89
N SER A 115 -11.87 -8.43 -6.18
CA SER A 115 -11.88 -9.37 -7.29
C SER A 115 -10.67 -9.16 -8.20
N SER A 116 -10.38 -10.15 -9.05
CA SER A 116 -9.38 -10.01 -10.10
C SER A 116 -9.84 -10.83 -11.31
N PRO A 117 -10.04 -10.21 -12.49
CA PRO A 117 -9.89 -8.77 -12.76
C PRO A 117 -10.98 -7.91 -12.07
N LEU A 118 -10.68 -6.62 -11.85
CA LEU A 118 -11.71 -5.60 -11.58
C LEU A 118 -12.49 -5.31 -12.87
N SER A 119 -13.46 -4.39 -12.81
CA SER A 119 -14.15 -3.92 -14.00
C SER A 119 -13.20 -3.06 -14.88
N ASP A 120 -13.64 -2.63 -16.07
CA ASP A 120 -12.81 -1.78 -16.94
C ASP A 120 -12.77 -0.31 -16.49
N ARG A 121 -13.68 0.12 -15.59
CA ARG A 121 -13.81 1.51 -15.15
C ARG A 121 -13.96 1.58 -13.63
N PRO A 122 -13.35 2.55 -12.95
CA PRO A 122 -13.52 2.69 -11.50
C PRO A 122 -14.99 2.75 -11.11
N ALA A 123 -15.36 2.04 -10.03
CA ALA A 123 -16.67 2.21 -9.41
C ALA A 123 -16.87 3.63 -8.90
N GLU A 124 -18.13 4.07 -8.79
CA GLU A 124 -18.46 5.38 -8.19
C GLU A 124 -18.06 5.46 -6.70
N ASN A 125 -17.98 4.31 -6.04
CA ASN A 125 -17.53 4.15 -4.67
C ASN A 125 -16.49 3.04 -4.63
N TYR A 126 -15.21 3.41 -4.50
CA TYR A 126 -14.12 2.43 -4.50
C TYR A 126 -14.25 1.31 -3.45
N ARG A 127 -15.03 1.49 -2.37
CA ARG A 127 -15.23 0.45 -1.34
C ARG A 127 -15.96 -0.79 -1.88
N GLU A 128 -16.60 -0.67 -3.04
CA GLU A 128 -17.23 -1.80 -3.74
C GLU A 128 -16.19 -2.69 -4.43
N GLU A 129 -15.04 -2.13 -4.81
CA GLU A 129 -13.96 -2.81 -5.55
C GLU A 129 -12.77 -3.16 -4.66
N PHE A 130 -12.56 -2.41 -3.57
CA PHE A 130 -11.40 -2.56 -2.71
C PHE A 130 -11.79 -2.81 -1.25
N LYS A 131 -11.10 -3.78 -0.65
CA LYS A 131 -11.06 -3.89 0.80
C LYS A 131 -9.93 -3.03 1.34
N GLU A 132 -10.27 -2.16 2.29
CA GLU A 132 -9.36 -1.17 2.88
C GLU A 132 -8.94 -1.60 4.28
N THR A 133 -7.64 -1.57 4.56
CA THR A 133 -7.07 -1.65 5.91
C THR A 133 -6.02 -0.56 6.07
N SER A 134 -6.08 0.20 7.16
CA SER A 134 -5.19 1.36 7.34
C SER A 134 -4.40 1.28 8.64
N VAL A 135 -3.23 1.92 8.68
CA VAL A 135 -2.42 2.09 9.89
C VAL A 135 -2.24 3.58 10.17
N TYR A 136 -2.64 4.02 11.37
CA TYR A 136 -2.35 5.37 11.84
C TYR A 136 -1.05 5.39 12.64
N GLY A 137 -0.15 6.27 12.21
CA GLY A 137 1.16 6.42 12.82
C GLY A 137 2.01 5.16 12.68
N PHE A 138 2.09 4.59 11.48
CA PHE A 138 3.01 3.48 11.23
C PHE A 138 4.45 3.85 11.68
N ASP A 139 5.13 2.87 12.28
CA ASP A 139 6.48 3.03 12.79
C ASP A 139 7.23 1.68 12.72
N LYS A 140 8.48 1.69 12.26
CA LYS A 140 9.32 0.48 12.11
C LYS A 140 9.82 -0.07 13.46
N GLN A 141 9.59 0.62 14.58
CA GLN A 141 10.04 0.26 15.93
C GLN A 141 8.89 0.20 16.95
N LYS A 142 7.73 0.80 16.63
CA LYS A 142 6.54 0.80 17.50
C LYS A 142 5.41 -0.01 16.89
N VAL A 143 5.00 -1.05 17.60
CA VAL A 143 3.88 -1.93 17.20
C VAL A 143 2.72 -1.93 18.19
N GLN A 144 2.88 -1.39 19.40
CA GLN A 144 1.82 -1.39 20.40
C GLN A 144 0.62 -0.59 19.91
N LEU A 145 -0.58 -1.15 19.99
CA LEU A 145 -1.80 -0.45 19.62
C LEU A 145 -2.23 0.53 20.72
N GLN A 146 -2.85 1.64 20.31
CA GLN A 146 -3.45 2.60 21.24
C GLN A 146 -4.59 1.94 22.03
N LYS A 147 -5.45 1.20 21.33
CA LYS A 147 -6.52 0.35 21.88
C LYS A 147 -6.41 -1.05 21.26
N PRO A 148 -6.66 -2.12 22.01
CA PRO A 148 -6.70 -3.46 21.45
C PRO A 148 -7.80 -3.59 20.39
N VAL A 149 -7.60 -4.44 19.39
CA VAL A 149 -8.61 -4.80 18.38
C VAL A 149 -8.81 -6.30 18.46
N GLU A 150 -9.99 -6.79 18.81
CA GLU A 150 -10.31 -8.24 18.84
C GLU A 150 -9.19 -9.12 19.46
N GLY A 151 -8.65 -8.68 20.60
CA GLY A 151 -7.58 -9.39 21.33
C GLY A 151 -6.15 -9.05 20.90
N TYR A 152 -5.94 -8.38 19.76
CA TYR A 152 -4.63 -7.90 19.34
C TYR A 152 -4.20 -6.69 20.18
N GLN A 153 -3.08 -6.82 20.87
CA GLN A 153 -2.44 -5.73 21.63
C GLN A 153 -1.41 -4.97 20.79
N THR A 154 -0.85 -5.63 19.79
CA THR A 154 0.15 -5.09 18.88
C THR A 154 -0.36 -5.19 17.44
N LEU A 155 0.19 -4.36 16.56
CA LEU A 155 -0.09 -4.41 15.13
C LEU A 155 0.24 -5.82 14.61
N PRO A 156 -0.70 -6.48 13.89
CA PRO A 156 -0.45 -7.81 13.33
C PRO A 156 0.76 -7.79 12.41
N ALA A 157 1.58 -8.84 12.48
CA ALA A 157 2.85 -8.90 11.75
C ALA A 157 2.67 -8.68 10.24
N ALA A 158 1.68 -9.32 9.61
CA ALA A 158 1.41 -9.14 8.18
C ALA A 158 1.06 -7.69 7.81
N LEU A 159 0.29 -6.99 8.65
CA LEU A 159 -0.07 -5.59 8.43
C LEU A 159 1.13 -4.66 8.64
N TRP A 160 1.94 -4.92 9.67
CA TRP A 160 3.16 -4.17 9.93
C TRP A 160 4.18 -4.36 8.79
N GLU A 161 4.35 -5.59 8.34
CA GLU A 161 5.24 -5.94 7.22
C GLU A 161 4.79 -5.26 5.93
N LEU A 162 3.54 -5.47 5.52
CA LEU A 162 3.00 -4.91 4.27
C LEU A 162 3.02 -3.39 4.25
N THR A 163 2.67 -2.73 5.35
CA THR A 163 2.68 -1.27 5.42
C THR A 163 4.11 -0.73 5.27
N GLY A 164 5.10 -1.40 5.86
CA GLY A 164 6.50 -1.04 5.68
C GLY A 164 6.98 -1.20 4.23
N LEU A 165 6.60 -2.28 3.55
CA LEU A 165 6.92 -2.52 2.13
C LEU A 165 6.28 -1.49 1.21
N VAL A 166 5.03 -1.10 1.48
CA VAL A 166 4.34 -0.03 0.75
C VAL A 166 5.07 1.31 0.91
N LEU A 167 5.56 1.62 2.11
CA LEU A 167 6.27 2.86 2.38
C LEU A 167 7.69 2.88 1.84
N GLU A 168 8.32 1.72 1.65
CA GLU A 168 9.62 1.61 0.98
C GLU A 168 9.59 2.23 -0.43
N ALA A 169 8.47 2.11 -1.15
CA ALA A 169 8.27 2.74 -2.46
C ALA A 169 8.31 4.28 -2.45
N ARG A 170 8.23 4.90 -1.27
CA ARG A 170 8.38 6.35 -1.12
C ARG A 170 9.82 6.80 -1.03
N GLU A 171 10.75 5.87 -0.77
CA GLU A 171 12.17 6.12 -0.60
C GLU A 171 12.91 6.14 -1.96
N THR A 172 12.22 5.89 -3.09
CA THR A 172 12.85 5.89 -4.42
C THR A 172 13.40 7.28 -4.80
N PRO A 173 14.68 7.38 -5.21
CA PRO A 173 15.27 8.63 -5.64
C PRO A 173 14.78 9.05 -7.03
N GLY A 174 14.98 10.33 -7.35
CA GLY A 174 14.72 10.87 -8.70
C GLY A 174 13.53 11.84 -8.79
N PRO A 175 13.38 12.49 -9.95
CA PRO A 175 12.25 13.38 -10.24
C PRO A 175 10.96 12.57 -10.40
N LYS A 176 9.81 13.25 -10.27
CA LYS A 176 8.50 12.64 -10.56
C LYS A 176 8.25 12.62 -12.06
N ASP A 177 7.74 11.49 -12.56
CA ASP A 177 7.10 11.37 -13.86
C ASP A 177 5.61 11.68 -13.73
N GLU A 178 5.26 12.96 -13.89
CA GLU A 178 3.88 13.41 -13.76
C GLU A 178 2.94 12.81 -14.82
N VAL A 179 3.47 12.38 -15.98
CA VAL A 179 2.65 11.75 -17.02
C VAL A 179 2.20 10.37 -16.58
N VAL A 180 3.10 9.55 -16.04
CA VAL A 180 2.76 8.24 -15.50
C VAL A 180 1.85 8.37 -14.29
N LEU A 181 2.16 9.28 -13.36
CA LEU A 181 1.33 9.50 -12.17
C LEU A 181 -0.08 9.98 -12.53
N GLN A 182 -0.22 10.82 -13.55
CA GLN A 182 -1.54 11.26 -14.02
C GLN A 182 -2.37 10.09 -14.59
N ARG A 183 -1.76 9.21 -15.41
CA ARG A 183 -2.44 8.00 -15.91
C ARG A 183 -2.89 7.07 -14.78
N VAL A 184 -2.07 6.95 -13.73
CA VAL A 184 -2.45 6.18 -12.54
C VAL A 184 -3.65 6.81 -11.84
N ARG A 185 -3.65 8.14 -11.62
CA ARG A 185 -4.78 8.83 -10.97
C ARG A 185 -6.09 8.62 -11.75
N GLU A 186 -6.03 8.65 -13.08
CA GLU A 186 -7.21 8.44 -13.94
C GLU A 186 -7.86 7.07 -13.75
N ILE A 187 -7.07 6.02 -13.50
CA ILE A 187 -7.60 4.67 -13.26
C ILE A 187 -7.93 4.40 -11.78
N LEU A 188 -7.61 5.31 -10.87
CA LEU A 188 -7.91 5.15 -9.44
C LEU A 188 -9.24 5.79 -9.02
N GLY A 189 -9.87 6.61 -9.87
CA GLY A 189 -11.20 7.17 -9.56
C GLY A 189 -11.25 7.96 -8.25
N ASP A 190 -12.23 7.65 -7.40
CA ASP A 190 -12.53 8.36 -6.14
C ASP A 190 -11.75 7.84 -4.91
N VAL A 191 -10.69 7.04 -5.12
CA VAL A 191 -9.98 6.40 -4.00
C VAL A 191 -9.26 7.40 -3.07
N PHE A 192 -8.90 8.59 -3.58
CA PHE A 192 -8.13 9.60 -2.86
C PHE A 192 -8.89 10.21 -1.65
#